data_AF-A0A3T0TTA0-F1
#
_entry.id   AF-A0A3T0TTA0-F1
#
_cell.length_a   1.000
_cell.length_b   1.000
_cell.length_c   1.000
_cell.angle_alpha   90.00
_cell.angle_beta   90.00
_cell.angle_gamma   90.00
#
_symmetry.space_group_name_H-M   'P 1'
#
loop_
_entity.id
_entity.type
_entity.pdbx_description
1 polymer ?
#
loop_
_entity_poly.entity_id
_entity_poly.type
_entity_poly.pdbx_seq_one_letter_code
_entity_poly.pdbx_strand_id
1 'polypeptide(L)'
;MRDIDLTTYSTTDQLYEDHKKKFSIRWILFTIFLSIVTLLLLTIFIEYAVRKESYIQNYLVAISQSNSKLTPTEVQGFARQTYVRTFIISLFSMLLGIAILAFHLVFWIKSLKAKDFSVYSPWLSSIYAFLIFIVAINLFWGIGSLFNIQIWNINRILNLVYTIALPIGYFVFYWPCGKIIKMFRYVKIQAQMQNSGAPNFESFAQMMQQENSSKISNNIDQAFISTQADINQKNNINYRDQLNSLDNEKLILMANKLNIFGAEDLPREKLIDKIILIFETNEQNKNSNLNKKNSIEKNLNKDLENLDSSKLDD
;
A
#
# COMPACT_ATOMS: atom_id res chain seq x y z
N MET A 1 -6.97 14.59 5.14
CA MET A 1 -6.77 13.17 5.53
C MET A 1 -5.77 13.03 6.65
N ARG A 2 -5.23 14.13 7.22
CA ARG A 2 -4.30 14.09 8.34
C ARG A 2 -4.99 13.87 9.69
N ASP A 3 -6.33 13.84 9.70
CA ASP A 3 -7.14 13.98 10.92
C ASP A 3 -7.91 12.69 11.26
N ILE A 4 -7.60 11.56 10.62
CA ILE A 4 -8.18 10.26 10.98
C ILE A 4 -7.16 9.56 11.89
N ASP A 5 -7.48 9.48 13.18
CA ASP A 5 -6.73 8.64 14.11
C ASP A 5 -7.02 7.17 13.76
N LEU A 6 -6.00 6.45 13.29
CA LEU A 6 -6.15 5.05 12.90
C LEU A 6 -6.16 4.10 14.10
N THR A 7 -5.73 4.57 15.27
CA THR A 7 -5.60 3.73 16.48
C THR A 7 -6.93 3.43 17.17
N THR A 8 -7.98 4.19 16.83
CA THR A 8 -9.34 4.03 17.37
C THR A 8 -10.12 2.91 16.69
N TYR A 9 -9.64 2.36 15.58
CA TYR A 9 -10.33 1.36 14.76
C TYR A 9 -9.77 -0.04 15.00
N SER A 10 -10.61 -1.00 15.36
CA SER A 10 -10.21 -2.40 15.54
C SER A 10 -10.44 -3.26 14.29
N THR A 11 -11.29 -2.83 13.36
CA THR A 11 -11.54 -3.53 12.09
C THR A 11 -11.62 -2.57 10.90
N THR A 12 -11.36 -3.09 9.70
CA THR A 12 -11.49 -2.32 8.44
C THR A 12 -12.93 -1.88 8.17
N ASP A 13 -13.90 -2.66 8.62
CA ASP A 13 -15.33 -2.38 8.42
C ASP A 13 -15.79 -1.14 9.19
N GLN A 14 -15.29 -0.96 10.42
CA GLN A 14 -15.55 0.24 11.23
C GLN A 14 -14.98 1.49 10.54
N LEU A 15 -13.73 1.43 10.09
CA LEU A 15 -13.10 2.52 9.34
C LEU A 15 -13.87 2.85 8.06
N TYR A 16 -14.39 1.83 7.37
CA TYR A 16 -15.20 2.01 6.17
C TYR A 16 -16.51 2.72 6.48
N GLU A 17 -17.30 2.25 7.44
CA GLU A 17 -18.62 2.86 7.72
C GLU A 17 -18.51 4.31 8.18
N ASP A 18 -17.54 4.63 9.03
CA ASP A 18 -17.32 5.98 9.55
C ASP A 18 -16.99 7.00 8.45
N HIS A 19 -16.28 6.58 7.41
CA HIS A 19 -15.75 7.47 6.37
C HIS A 19 -16.22 7.13 4.95
N LYS A 20 -17.22 6.25 4.79
CA LYS A 20 -17.62 5.69 3.48
C LYS A 20 -17.87 6.74 2.42
N LYS A 21 -18.61 7.81 2.77
CA LYS A 21 -18.98 8.87 1.82
C LYS A 21 -17.73 9.57 1.30
N LYS A 22 -16.78 9.89 2.19
CA LYS A 22 -15.53 10.57 1.87
C LYS A 22 -14.62 9.69 1.01
N PHE A 23 -14.52 8.41 1.32
CA PHE A 23 -13.72 7.47 0.53
C PHE A 23 -14.35 7.22 -0.84
N SER A 24 -15.65 6.94 -0.91
CA SER A 24 -16.36 6.68 -2.16
C SER A 24 -16.28 7.85 -3.13
N ILE A 25 -16.43 9.11 -2.66
CA ILE A 25 -16.30 10.30 -3.53
C ILE A 25 -14.91 10.34 -4.19
N ARG A 26 -13.83 10.03 -3.47
CA ARG A 26 -12.48 10.04 -4.05
C ARG A 26 -12.31 8.99 -5.12
N TRP A 27 -12.84 7.79 -4.89
CA TRP A 27 -12.81 6.72 -5.88
C TRP A 27 -13.67 7.04 -7.12
N ILE A 28 -14.87 7.60 -6.94
CA ILE A 28 -15.73 8.04 -8.05
C ILE A 28 -15.01 9.10 -8.90
N LEU A 29 -14.39 10.10 -8.27
CA LEU A 29 -13.62 11.13 -8.99
C LEU A 29 -12.46 10.51 -9.78
N PHE A 30 -11.76 9.54 -9.19
CA PHE A 30 -10.70 8.83 -9.88
C PHE A 30 -11.22 7.99 -11.06
N THR A 31 -12.35 7.30 -10.91
CA THR A 31 -12.98 6.55 -12.00
C THR A 31 -13.42 7.48 -13.13
N ILE A 32 -14.05 8.62 -12.82
CA ILE A 32 -14.45 9.61 -13.83
C ILE A 32 -13.22 10.10 -14.61
N PHE A 33 -12.14 10.44 -13.89
CA PHE A 33 -10.88 10.83 -14.53
C PHE A 33 -10.34 9.74 -15.45
N LEU A 34 -10.27 8.49 -14.99
CA LEU A 34 -9.77 7.36 -15.77
C LEU A 34 -10.63 7.11 -17.02
N SER A 35 -11.94 7.26 -16.92
CA SER A 35 -12.87 7.19 -18.05
C SER A 35 -12.61 8.30 -19.07
N ILE A 36 -12.41 9.55 -18.62
CA ILE A 36 -12.09 10.69 -19.51
C ILE A 36 -10.77 10.42 -20.26
N VAL A 37 -9.74 9.95 -19.55
CA VAL A 37 -8.45 9.59 -20.15
C VAL A 37 -8.61 8.46 -21.19
N THR A 38 -9.43 7.46 -20.89
CA THR A 38 -9.69 6.35 -21.82
C THR A 38 -10.44 6.81 -23.06
N LEU A 39 -11.44 7.69 -22.89
CA LEU A 39 -12.14 8.31 -24.00
C LEU A 39 -11.20 9.17 -24.85
N LEU A 40 -10.29 9.92 -24.24
CA LEU A 40 -9.28 10.68 -24.96
C LEU A 40 -8.38 9.78 -25.82
N LEU A 41 -7.92 8.65 -25.29
CA LEU A 41 -7.14 7.66 -26.06
C LEU A 41 -7.94 7.05 -27.23
N LEU A 42 -9.23 6.79 -27.01
CA LEU A 42 -10.14 6.35 -28.07
C LEU A 42 -10.30 7.42 -29.16
N THR A 43 -10.46 8.70 -28.78
CA THR A 43 -10.53 9.82 -29.72
C THR A 43 -9.23 9.98 -30.51
N ILE A 44 -8.07 9.88 -29.85
CA ILE A 44 -6.75 9.91 -30.51
C ILE A 44 -6.66 8.82 -31.58
N PHE A 45 -7.07 7.60 -31.23
CA PHE A 45 -7.04 6.47 -32.15
C PHE A 45 -8.00 6.67 -33.34
N ILE A 46 -9.26 7.03 -33.08
CA ILE A 46 -10.28 7.24 -34.12
C ILE A 46 -9.85 8.37 -35.07
N GLU A 47 -9.39 9.50 -34.54
CA GLU A 47 -8.93 10.64 -35.36
C GLU A 47 -7.79 10.21 -36.29
N TYR A 48 -6.79 9.51 -35.75
CA TYR A 48 -5.64 9.05 -36.51
C TYR A 48 -6.01 8.01 -37.57
N ALA A 49 -6.95 7.11 -37.25
CA ALA A 49 -7.46 6.10 -38.17
C ALA A 49 -8.26 6.71 -39.32
N VAL A 50 -9.16 7.65 -39.03
CA VAL A 50 -10.04 8.29 -40.02
C VAL A 50 -9.24 9.21 -40.96
N ARG A 51 -8.25 9.94 -40.43
CA ARG A 51 -7.46 10.90 -41.22
C ARG A 51 -6.18 10.32 -41.81
N LYS A 52 -6.10 9.00 -41.98
CA LYS A 52 -4.95 8.26 -42.52
C LYS A 52 -4.27 8.95 -43.69
N GLU A 53 -5.03 9.25 -44.74
CA GLU A 53 -4.46 9.81 -45.98
C GLU A 53 -3.88 11.21 -45.74
N SER A 54 -4.59 12.04 -44.96
CA SER A 54 -4.10 13.36 -44.58
C SER A 54 -2.78 13.29 -43.81
N TYR A 55 -2.63 12.34 -42.88
CA TYR A 55 -1.37 12.13 -42.16
C TYR A 55 -0.24 11.70 -43.08
N ILE A 56 -0.48 10.72 -43.97
CA ILE A 56 0.54 10.23 -44.91
C ILE A 56 1.02 11.36 -45.82
N GLN A 57 0.11 12.15 -46.38
CA GLN A 57 0.44 13.28 -47.26
C GLN A 57 1.25 14.36 -46.54
N ASN A 58 0.88 14.70 -45.31
CA ASN A 58 1.65 15.68 -44.55
C ASN A 58 3.04 15.14 -44.12
N TYR A 59 3.16 13.85 -43.80
CA TYR A 59 4.47 13.23 -43.56
C TYR A 59 5.35 13.24 -44.82
N LEU A 60 4.79 12.99 -46.01
CA LEU A 60 5.52 13.11 -47.28
C LEU A 60 6.11 14.50 -47.46
N VAL A 61 5.33 15.55 -47.20
CA VAL A 61 5.78 16.94 -47.29
C VAL A 61 6.85 17.24 -46.24
N ALA A 62 6.63 16.87 -44.98
CA ALA A 62 7.57 17.14 -43.90
C ALA A 62 8.92 16.40 -44.08
N ILE A 63 8.89 15.16 -44.55
CA ILE A 63 10.10 14.35 -44.77
C ILE A 63 10.86 14.85 -46.01
N SER A 64 10.17 15.17 -47.11
CA SER A 64 10.83 15.68 -48.32
C SER A 64 11.51 17.03 -48.08
N GLN A 65 10.88 17.92 -47.30
CA GLN A 65 11.47 19.21 -46.92
C GLN A 65 12.68 19.07 -45.99
N SER A 66 12.67 18.10 -45.09
CA SER A 66 13.78 17.88 -44.14
C SER A 66 14.94 17.06 -44.72
N ASN A 67 14.70 16.29 -45.79
CA ASN A 67 15.68 15.37 -46.37
C ASN A 67 15.70 15.44 -47.90
N SER A 68 16.33 16.49 -48.43
CA SER A 68 16.43 16.74 -49.88
C SER A 68 17.20 15.67 -50.68
N LYS A 69 17.91 14.76 -49.98
CA LYS A 69 18.72 13.69 -50.60
C LYS A 69 17.93 12.41 -50.88
N LEU A 70 16.73 12.26 -50.32
CA LEU A 70 15.93 11.05 -50.48
C LEU A 70 15.18 11.06 -51.81
N THR A 71 15.10 9.91 -52.45
CA THR A 71 14.27 9.72 -53.64
C THR A 71 12.78 9.76 -53.26
N PRO A 72 11.87 10.12 -54.20
CA PRO A 72 10.43 10.16 -53.92
C PRO A 72 9.87 8.83 -53.38
N THR A 73 10.38 7.69 -53.88
CA THR A 73 9.98 6.35 -53.43
C THR A 73 10.41 6.08 -51.99
N GLU A 74 11.60 6.50 -51.59
CA GLU A 74 12.09 6.37 -50.20
C GLU A 74 11.27 7.23 -49.25
N VAL A 75 11.00 8.50 -49.62
CA VAL A 75 10.14 9.40 -48.83
C VAL A 75 8.77 8.79 -48.59
N GLN A 76 8.18 8.16 -49.62
CA GLN A 76 6.90 7.46 -49.50
C GLN A 76 6.96 6.24 -48.58
N GLY A 77 8.05 5.47 -48.64
CA GLY A 77 8.31 4.38 -47.71
C GLY A 77 8.35 4.87 -46.25
N PHE A 78 9.14 5.89 -45.96
CA PHE A 78 9.28 6.45 -44.62
C PHE A 78 7.99 7.08 -44.08
N ALA A 79 7.24 7.80 -44.91
CA ALA A 79 5.95 8.39 -44.51
C ALA A 79 4.94 7.31 -44.10
N ARG A 80 4.82 6.24 -44.90
CA ARG A 80 3.94 5.10 -44.59
C ARG A 80 4.39 4.36 -43.33
N GLN A 81 5.69 4.12 -43.18
CA GLN A 81 6.24 3.46 -41.99
C GLN A 81 5.99 4.27 -40.72
N THR A 82 6.19 5.58 -40.78
CA THR A 82 5.93 6.52 -39.66
C THR A 82 4.46 6.49 -39.27
N TYR A 83 3.56 6.51 -40.26
CA TYR A 83 2.13 6.38 -40.03
C TYR A 83 1.79 5.06 -39.33
N VAL A 84 2.24 3.92 -39.87
CA VAL A 84 1.94 2.57 -39.34
C VAL A 84 2.46 2.41 -37.91
N ARG A 85 3.69 2.83 -37.64
CA ARG A 85 4.28 2.75 -36.29
C ARG A 85 3.44 3.53 -35.27
N THR A 86 3.08 4.76 -35.60
CA THR A 86 2.28 5.63 -34.72
C THR A 86 0.87 5.07 -34.54
N PHE A 87 0.28 4.50 -35.60
CA PHE A 87 -1.03 3.86 -35.56
C PHE A 87 -1.04 2.66 -34.61
N ILE A 88 -0.03 1.78 -34.70
CA ILE A 88 0.10 0.62 -33.81
C ILE A 88 0.26 1.06 -32.35
N ILE A 89 1.06 2.09 -32.07
CA ILE A 89 1.24 2.63 -30.72
C ILE A 89 -0.10 3.19 -30.19
N SER A 90 -0.84 3.93 -31.03
CA SER A 90 -2.14 4.48 -30.66
C SER A 90 -3.16 3.39 -30.36
N LEU A 91 -3.21 2.34 -31.19
CA LEU A 91 -4.09 1.18 -30.99
C LEU A 91 -3.77 0.48 -29.67
N PHE A 92 -2.48 0.19 -29.43
CA PHE A 92 -2.04 -0.46 -28.20
C PHE A 92 -2.37 0.39 -26.97
N SER A 93 -2.13 1.70 -27.03
CA SER A 93 -2.42 2.62 -25.93
C SER A 93 -3.91 2.68 -25.60
N MET A 94 -4.77 2.71 -26.63
CA MET A 94 -6.23 2.65 -26.47
C MET A 94 -6.67 1.34 -25.81
N LEU A 95 -6.22 0.19 -26.31
CA LEU A 95 -6.57 -1.12 -25.75
C LEU A 95 -6.09 -1.27 -24.31
N LEU A 96 -4.87 -0.81 -24.02
CA LEU A 96 -4.32 -0.80 -22.67
C LEU A 96 -5.16 0.10 -21.73
N GLY A 97 -5.59 1.28 -22.19
CA GLY A 97 -6.48 2.16 -21.43
C GLY A 97 -7.79 1.48 -21.05
N ILE A 98 -8.44 0.83 -22.01
CA ILE A 98 -9.68 0.07 -21.78
C ILE A 98 -9.45 -1.08 -20.78
N ALA A 99 -8.37 -1.85 -20.95
CA ALA A 99 -8.04 -2.95 -20.06
C ALA A 99 -7.79 -2.48 -18.62
N ILE A 100 -7.08 -1.36 -18.44
CA ILE A 100 -6.81 -0.76 -17.15
C ILE A 100 -8.11 -0.25 -16.49
N LEU A 101 -9.00 0.38 -17.25
CA LEU A 101 -10.31 0.83 -16.76
C LEU A 101 -11.17 -0.35 -16.31
N ALA A 102 -11.22 -1.43 -17.09
CA ALA A 102 -11.95 -2.65 -16.71
C ALA A 102 -11.37 -3.29 -15.44
N PHE A 103 -10.04 -3.43 -15.36
CA PHE A 103 -9.33 -3.94 -14.18
C PHE A 103 -9.66 -3.08 -12.95
N HIS A 104 -9.60 -1.75 -13.09
CA HIS A 104 -9.96 -0.80 -12.04
C HIS A 104 -11.39 -1.01 -11.53
N LEU A 105 -12.38 -1.06 -12.41
CA LEU A 105 -13.78 -1.25 -12.03
C LEU A 105 -14.00 -2.56 -11.27
N VAL A 106 -13.41 -3.67 -11.74
CA VAL A 106 -13.52 -4.98 -11.09
C VAL A 106 -12.99 -4.93 -9.66
N PHE A 107 -11.78 -4.40 -9.45
CA PHE A 107 -11.17 -4.35 -8.12
C PHE A 107 -11.78 -3.30 -7.21
N TRP A 108 -12.28 -2.21 -7.78
CA TRP A 108 -13.02 -1.21 -7.02
C TRP A 108 -14.34 -1.79 -6.50
N ILE A 109 -15.14 -2.43 -7.34
CA ILE A 109 -16.37 -3.13 -6.93
C ILE A 109 -16.07 -4.19 -5.87
N LYS A 110 -15.00 -4.98 -6.06
CA LYS A 110 -14.57 -5.98 -5.08
C LYS A 110 -14.26 -5.33 -3.72
N SER A 111 -13.57 -4.19 -3.71
CA SER A 111 -13.23 -3.45 -2.49
C SER A 111 -14.47 -2.89 -1.79
N LEU A 112 -15.44 -2.37 -2.56
CA LEU A 112 -16.72 -1.88 -2.01
C LEU A 112 -17.55 -3.02 -1.39
N LYS A 113 -17.64 -4.18 -2.06
CA LYS A 113 -18.35 -5.34 -1.54
C LYS A 113 -17.72 -5.89 -0.27
N ALA A 114 -16.38 -5.89 -0.20
CA ALA A 114 -15.65 -6.33 0.97
C ALA A 114 -15.58 -5.29 2.10
N LYS A 115 -16.07 -4.05 1.87
CA LYS A 115 -15.87 -2.89 2.76
C LYS A 115 -14.40 -2.68 3.17
N ASP A 116 -13.47 -3.12 2.31
CA ASP A 116 -12.04 -3.14 2.59
C ASP A 116 -11.26 -2.71 1.34
N PHE A 117 -10.72 -1.48 1.37
CA PHE A 117 -9.90 -0.96 0.28
C PHE A 117 -8.49 -1.57 0.23
N SER A 118 -8.05 -2.35 1.23
CA SER A 118 -6.79 -3.09 1.16
C SER A 118 -6.81 -4.20 0.10
N VAL A 119 -8.01 -4.68 -0.25
CA VAL A 119 -8.26 -5.70 -1.30
C VAL A 119 -7.97 -5.16 -2.71
N TYR A 120 -7.89 -3.83 -2.87
CA TYR A 120 -7.55 -3.22 -4.14
C TYR A 120 -6.17 -3.68 -4.63
N SER A 121 -6.08 -3.98 -5.93
CA SER A 121 -4.90 -4.62 -6.53
C SER A 121 -3.62 -3.79 -6.33
N PRO A 122 -2.58 -4.34 -5.66
CA PRO A 122 -1.26 -3.70 -5.59
C PRO A 122 -0.61 -3.55 -6.97
N TRP A 123 -0.85 -4.51 -7.87
CA TRP A 123 -0.36 -4.48 -9.24
C TRP A 123 -0.90 -3.29 -10.01
N LEU A 124 -2.19 -3.01 -9.87
CA LEU A 124 -2.83 -1.89 -10.56
C LEU A 124 -2.28 -0.54 -10.07
N SER A 125 -1.98 -0.44 -8.76
CA SER A 125 -1.31 0.72 -8.17
C SER A 125 0.10 0.94 -8.74
N SER A 126 0.83 -0.16 -8.97
CA SER A 126 2.17 -0.14 -9.57
C SER A 126 2.13 0.21 -11.05
N ILE A 127 1.13 -0.29 -11.79
CA ILE A 127 0.90 0.06 -13.20
C ILE A 127 0.67 1.57 -13.35
N TYR A 128 -0.16 2.18 -12.50
CA TYR A 128 -0.38 3.64 -12.57
C TYR A 128 0.91 4.43 -12.34
N ALA A 129 1.67 4.08 -11.30
CA ALA A 129 2.94 4.73 -11.01
C ALA A 129 3.94 4.56 -12.18
N PHE A 130 4.01 3.36 -12.75
CA PHE A 130 4.88 3.06 -13.88
C PHE A 130 4.50 3.84 -15.15
N LEU A 131 3.22 3.92 -15.49
CA LEU A 131 2.76 4.69 -16.64
C LEU A 131 3.10 6.17 -16.51
N ILE A 132 2.93 6.74 -15.33
CA ILE A 132 3.25 8.15 -15.09
C ILE A 132 4.73 8.39 -15.11
N PHE A 133 5.52 7.45 -14.57
CA PHE A 133 6.97 7.52 -14.67
C PHE A 133 7.42 7.56 -16.13
N ILE A 134 6.90 6.67 -16.98
CA ILE A 134 7.18 6.69 -18.43
C ILE A 134 6.74 8.02 -19.06
N VAL A 135 5.53 8.48 -18.78
CA VAL A 135 4.99 9.72 -19.34
C VAL A 135 5.79 10.94 -18.89
N ALA A 136 6.22 10.99 -17.63
CA ALA A 136 7.05 12.05 -17.08
C ALA A 136 8.45 12.07 -17.72
N ILE A 137 9.06 10.89 -17.94
CA ILE A 137 10.30 10.77 -18.70
C ILE A 137 10.09 11.31 -20.12
N ASN A 138 9.06 10.83 -20.83
CA ASN A 138 8.78 11.27 -22.19
C ASN A 138 8.51 12.78 -22.28
N LEU A 139 7.87 13.38 -21.26
CA LEU A 139 7.66 14.82 -21.19
C LEU A 139 8.98 15.58 -21.03
N PHE A 140 9.87 15.10 -20.15
CA PHE A 140 11.16 15.73 -19.90
C PHE A 140 12.06 15.71 -21.14
N TRP A 141 12.20 14.56 -21.79
CA TRP A 141 12.99 14.43 -23.02
C TRP A 141 12.29 15.03 -24.25
N GLY A 142 10.97 15.11 -24.23
CA GLY A 142 10.16 15.66 -25.31
C GLY A 142 10.04 17.19 -25.30
N ILE A 143 10.51 17.88 -24.26
CA ILE A 143 10.19 19.29 -23.99
C ILE A 143 10.60 20.24 -25.14
N GLY A 144 11.78 20.01 -25.74
CA GLY A 144 12.27 20.81 -26.87
C GLY A 144 11.41 20.64 -28.13
N SER A 145 10.74 19.49 -28.27
CA SER A 145 9.86 19.21 -29.39
C SER A 145 8.44 19.79 -29.20
N LEU A 146 8.05 20.13 -27.96
CA LEU A 146 6.69 20.61 -27.63
C LEU A 146 6.33 21.93 -28.29
N PHE A 147 7.33 22.78 -28.53
CA PHE A 147 7.13 24.10 -29.13
C PHE A 147 7.11 24.08 -30.66
N ASN A 148 7.46 22.95 -31.28
CA ASN A 148 7.46 22.79 -32.74
C ASN A 148 6.41 21.75 -33.16
N ILE A 149 5.13 22.06 -32.89
CA ILE A 149 4.00 21.24 -33.29
C ILE A 149 3.35 21.89 -34.52
N GLN A 150 3.37 21.15 -35.63
CA GLN A 150 2.67 21.57 -36.84
C GLN A 150 1.16 21.42 -36.64
N ILE A 151 0.40 22.45 -37.02
CA ILE A 151 -1.05 22.57 -36.77
C ILE A 151 -1.85 21.39 -37.34
N TRP A 152 -1.40 20.82 -38.45
CA TRP A 152 -2.08 19.68 -39.08
C TRP A 152 -2.00 18.39 -38.25
N ASN A 153 -1.02 18.27 -37.34
CA ASN A 153 -0.75 17.07 -36.56
C ASN A 153 -1.57 17.04 -35.26
N ILE A 154 -2.89 16.85 -35.43
CA ILE A 154 -3.86 16.80 -34.33
C ILE A 154 -3.54 15.67 -33.35
N ASN A 155 -3.07 14.52 -33.83
CA ASN A 155 -2.67 13.39 -33.01
C ASN A 155 -1.57 13.78 -32.01
N ARG A 156 -0.58 14.56 -32.44
CA ARG A 156 0.48 15.06 -31.55
C ARG A 156 -0.05 16.05 -30.52
N ILE A 157 -0.99 16.91 -30.90
CA ILE A 157 -1.66 17.85 -29.98
C ILE A 157 -2.44 17.08 -28.91
N LEU A 158 -3.25 16.09 -29.30
CA LEU A 158 -4.03 15.30 -28.36
C LEU A 158 -3.14 14.43 -27.45
N ASN A 159 -2.06 13.86 -28.00
CA ASN A 159 -1.07 13.13 -27.19
C ASN A 159 -0.35 14.05 -26.21
N LEU A 160 -0.09 15.31 -26.56
CA LEU A 160 0.43 16.30 -25.62
C LEU A 160 -0.56 16.56 -24.48
N VAL A 161 -1.83 16.79 -24.79
CA VAL A 161 -2.89 16.96 -23.78
C VAL A 161 -2.94 15.74 -22.86
N TYR A 162 -2.89 14.53 -23.41
CA TYR A 162 -2.82 13.28 -22.63
C TYR A 162 -1.58 13.23 -21.72
N THR A 163 -0.40 13.54 -22.26
CA THR A 163 0.90 13.52 -21.55
C THR A 163 0.91 14.48 -20.37
N ILE A 164 0.20 15.61 -20.47
CA ILE A 164 0.07 16.59 -19.37
C ILE A 164 -1.04 16.19 -18.39
N ALA A 165 -2.19 15.74 -18.91
CA ALA A 165 -3.35 15.40 -18.09
C ALA A 165 -3.09 14.18 -17.19
N LEU A 166 -2.32 13.20 -17.65
CA LEU A 166 -2.11 11.95 -16.92
C LEU A 166 -1.34 12.14 -15.59
N PRO A 167 -0.16 12.81 -15.55
CA PRO A 167 0.51 13.09 -14.28
C PRO A 167 -0.33 13.96 -13.34
N ILE A 168 -0.95 15.03 -13.86
CA ILE A 168 -1.78 15.94 -13.06
C ILE A 168 -2.93 15.15 -12.41
N GLY A 169 -3.68 14.40 -13.22
CA GLY A 169 -4.82 13.66 -12.71
C GLY A 169 -4.45 12.53 -11.76
N TYR A 170 -3.27 11.92 -11.89
CA TYR A 170 -2.80 10.98 -10.87
C TYR A 170 -2.57 11.64 -9.53
N PHE A 171 -1.83 12.75 -9.49
CA PHE A 171 -1.54 13.43 -8.23
C PHE A 171 -2.80 14.03 -7.60
N VAL A 172 -3.74 14.50 -8.42
CA VAL A 172 -5.00 15.09 -7.94
C VAL A 172 -6.02 14.02 -7.52
N PHE A 173 -6.23 12.98 -8.34
CA PHE A 173 -7.32 12.02 -8.14
C PHE A 173 -6.86 10.70 -7.51
N TYR A 174 -5.76 10.10 -7.98
CA TYR A 174 -5.34 8.77 -7.50
C TYR A 174 -4.53 8.81 -6.21
N TRP A 175 -3.64 9.79 -6.04
CA TRP A 175 -2.77 9.88 -4.85
C TRP A 175 -3.56 9.84 -3.52
N PRO A 176 -4.71 10.52 -3.38
CA PRO A 176 -5.60 10.35 -2.22
C PRO A 176 -6.13 8.92 -2.05
N CYS A 177 -6.51 8.24 -3.14
CA CYS A 177 -6.95 6.83 -3.09
C CYS A 177 -5.82 5.91 -2.61
N GLY A 178 -4.58 6.14 -3.06
CA GLY A 178 -3.41 5.42 -2.57
C GLY A 178 -3.21 5.57 -1.05
N LYS A 179 -3.51 6.75 -0.48
CA LYS A 179 -3.49 6.95 0.98
C LYS A 179 -4.58 6.15 1.69
N ILE A 180 -5.80 6.10 1.14
CA ILE A 180 -6.90 5.29 1.69
C ILE A 180 -6.48 3.81 1.74
N ILE A 181 -5.92 3.26 0.64
CA ILE A 181 -5.46 1.86 0.61
C ILE A 181 -4.45 1.59 1.73
N LYS A 182 -3.49 2.50 1.94
CA LYS A 182 -2.49 2.39 3.01
C LYS A 182 -3.12 2.43 4.41
N MET A 183 -4.14 3.27 4.63
CA MET A 183 -4.88 3.31 5.90
C MET A 183 -5.56 1.97 6.20
N PHE A 184 -6.26 1.40 5.22
CA PHE A 184 -6.91 0.09 5.38
C PHE A 184 -5.91 -1.04 5.64
N ARG A 185 -4.77 -1.04 4.93
CA ARG A 185 -3.70 -2.01 5.19
C ARG A 185 -3.12 -1.87 6.59
N TYR A 186 -2.94 -0.64 7.07
CA TYR A 186 -2.45 -0.39 8.42
C TYR A 186 -3.40 -0.96 9.49
N VAL A 187 -4.70 -0.63 9.43
CA VAL A 187 -5.70 -1.15 10.38
C VAL A 187 -5.77 -2.67 10.33
N LYS A 188 -5.70 -3.26 9.12
CA LYS A 188 -5.70 -4.72 8.95
C LYS A 188 -4.48 -5.40 9.60
N ILE A 189 -3.29 -4.84 9.42
CA ILE A 189 -2.06 -5.33 10.06
C ILE A 189 -2.15 -5.17 11.59
N GLN A 190 -2.67 -4.04 12.08
CA GLN A 190 -2.84 -3.81 13.51
C GLN A 190 -3.82 -4.80 14.15
N ALA A 191 -4.96 -5.05 13.50
CA ALA A 191 -5.93 -6.04 13.93
C ALA A 191 -5.35 -7.46 13.93
N GLN A 192 -4.54 -7.80 12.92
CA GLN A 192 -3.79 -9.05 12.89
C GLN A 192 -2.79 -9.15 14.04
N MET A 193 -2.03 -8.09 14.35
CA MET A 193 -1.10 -8.09 15.48
C MET A 193 -1.80 -8.24 16.83
N GLN A 194 -3.00 -7.66 16.99
CA GLN A 194 -3.80 -7.81 18.20
C GLN A 194 -4.41 -9.22 18.33
N ASN A 195 -4.93 -9.77 17.22
CA ASN A 195 -5.57 -11.09 17.21
C ASN A 195 -4.59 -12.26 17.17
N SER A 196 -3.43 -12.10 16.54
CA SER A 196 -2.35 -13.09 16.58
C SER A 196 -1.69 -13.17 17.94
N GLY A 197 -1.95 -12.18 18.81
CA GLY A 197 -1.08 -11.88 19.94
C GLY A 197 0.31 -11.54 19.42
N ALA A 198 0.86 -10.39 19.76
CA ALA A 198 2.31 -10.36 19.90
C ALA A 198 2.69 -11.57 20.76
N PRO A 199 3.62 -12.46 20.35
CA PRO A 199 3.77 -13.75 20.98
C PRO A 199 4.01 -13.52 22.46
N ASN A 200 3.02 -13.86 23.29
CA ASN A 200 3.23 -13.92 24.72
C ASN A 200 4.35 -14.95 24.91
N PHE A 201 5.28 -14.67 25.82
CA PHE A 201 6.42 -15.55 26.09
C PHE A 201 5.97 -17.02 26.27
N GLU A 202 4.80 -17.24 26.88
CA GLU A 202 4.15 -18.54 27.00
C GLU A 202 3.77 -19.20 25.66
N SER A 203 3.23 -18.46 24.69
CA SER A 203 2.87 -19.04 23.39
C SER A 203 4.10 -19.33 22.53
N PHE A 204 5.19 -18.57 22.70
CA PHE A 204 6.48 -18.87 22.09
C PHE A 204 7.16 -20.07 22.76
N ALA A 205 7.14 -20.16 24.10
CA ALA A 205 7.65 -21.30 24.86
C ALA A 205 6.89 -22.60 24.53
N GLN A 206 5.55 -22.53 24.37
CA GLN A 206 4.73 -23.66 23.95
C GLN A 206 5.01 -24.08 22.50
N MET A 207 5.19 -23.13 21.57
CA MET A 207 5.51 -23.45 20.17
C MET A 207 6.89 -24.13 20.05
N MET A 208 7.87 -23.70 20.83
CA MET A 208 9.21 -24.33 20.91
C MET A 208 9.18 -25.71 21.59
N GLN A 209 8.29 -25.93 22.57
CA GLN A 209 8.07 -27.25 23.17
C GLN A 209 7.34 -28.22 22.22
N GLN A 210 6.44 -27.71 21.37
CA GLN A 210 5.66 -28.50 20.43
C GLN A 210 6.48 -28.94 19.19
N GLU A 211 7.48 -28.14 18.80
CA GLU A 211 8.44 -28.50 17.75
C GLU A 211 9.43 -29.59 18.21
N ASN A 212 9.71 -29.67 19.52
CA ASN A 212 10.57 -30.71 20.11
C ASN A 212 9.84 -32.04 20.38
N SER A 213 8.53 -32.04 20.61
CA SER A 213 7.75 -33.27 20.84
C SER A 213 7.36 -34.01 19.56
N SER A 214 7.52 -33.38 18.39
CA SER A 214 7.23 -34.00 17.09
C SER A 214 8.44 -34.67 16.43
N LYS A 215 9.62 -34.68 17.10
CA LYS A 215 10.88 -35.24 16.58
C LYS A 215 11.61 -36.22 17.50
N ILE A 216 10.96 -36.73 18.54
CA ILE A 216 11.55 -37.75 19.42
C ILE A 216 10.61 -38.96 19.51
N SER A 217 10.61 -39.75 18.44
CA SER A 217 10.30 -41.17 18.52
C SER A 217 11.63 -41.92 18.54
N ASN A 218 12.03 -42.35 19.73
CA ASN A 218 12.78 -43.57 20.08
C ASN A 218 13.73 -43.33 21.27
N ASN A 219 13.37 -43.96 22.39
CA ASN A 219 14.21 -44.42 23.51
C ASN A 219 15.23 -43.45 24.13
N ILE A 220 15.00 -43.08 25.40
CA ILE A 220 15.75 -43.62 26.55
C ILE A 220 15.13 -43.03 27.84
N ASP A 221 14.87 -43.92 28.81
CA ASP A 221 14.42 -43.64 30.16
C ASP A 221 15.39 -42.72 30.93
N GLN A 222 14.87 -41.61 31.49
CA GLN A 222 15.17 -41.18 32.87
C GLN A 222 14.30 -39.99 33.31
N ALA A 223 13.35 -40.30 34.19
CA ALA A 223 12.85 -39.57 35.37
C ALA A 223 12.72 -38.02 35.37
N PHE A 224 11.47 -37.58 35.62
CA PHE A 224 11.05 -36.50 36.55
C PHE A 224 11.43 -35.04 36.15
N ILE A 225 10.55 -34.02 36.09
CA ILE A 225 9.40 -33.66 36.93
C ILE A 225 8.35 -32.94 36.07
N SER A 226 7.11 -33.44 36.13
CA SER A 226 5.92 -32.68 35.80
C SER A 226 5.71 -31.59 36.85
N THR A 227 5.83 -30.33 36.47
CA THR A 227 5.29 -29.21 37.27
C THR A 227 4.23 -28.51 36.43
N GLN A 228 3.07 -29.16 36.37
CA GLN A 228 1.79 -28.46 36.37
C GLN A 228 1.64 -27.89 37.77
N ALA A 229 1.94 -26.60 37.95
CA ALA A 229 1.66 -25.89 39.20
C ALA A 229 0.99 -24.56 38.88
N ASP A 230 -0.30 -24.54 39.25
CA ASP A 230 -1.05 -23.41 39.79
C ASP A 230 -0.87 -22.02 39.18
N ILE A 231 -1.90 -21.70 38.40
CA ILE A 231 -2.55 -20.40 38.30
C ILE A 231 -2.66 -19.77 39.71
N ASN A 232 -2.18 -18.52 39.85
CA ASN A 232 -2.20 -17.65 41.03
C ASN A 232 -0.93 -17.62 41.90
N GLN A 233 0.21 -17.24 41.33
CA GLN A 233 1.21 -16.47 42.08
C GLN A 233 1.74 -15.32 41.22
N LYS A 234 1.68 -14.11 41.80
CA LYS A 234 2.20 -12.86 41.25
C LYS A 234 3.74 -12.95 41.28
N ASN A 235 4.31 -13.75 40.41
CA ASN A 235 5.75 -13.97 40.34
C ASN A 235 6.40 -12.83 39.57
N ASN A 236 7.29 -12.13 40.25
CA ASN A 236 8.29 -11.26 39.64
C ASN A 236 9.12 -12.13 38.69
N ILE A 237 8.83 -12.08 37.39
CA ILE A 237 9.48 -12.91 36.39
C ILE A 237 10.95 -12.48 36.33
N ASN A 238 11.86 -13.31 36.82
CA ASN A 238 13.29 -13.03 36.70
C ASN A 238 13.75 -13.35 35.27
N TYR A 239 13.55 -12.39 34.36
CA TYR A 239 13.91 -12.51 32.95
C TYR A 239 15.38 -12.90 32.74
N ARG A 240 16.27 -12.49 33.65
CA ARG A 240 17.71 -12.77 33.56
C ARG A 240 18.00 -14.27 33.70
N ASP A 241 17.36 -14.96 34.63
CA ASP A 241 17.59 -16.39 34.87
C ASP A 241 17.08 -17.24 33.69
N GLN A 242 15.93 -16.86 33.14
CA GLN A 242 15.36 -17.53 31.96
C GLN A 242 16.23 -17.34 30.72
N LEU A 243 16.71 -16.14 30.46
CA LEU A 243 17.61 -15.86 29.32
C LEU A 243 18.98 -16.51 29.50
N ASN A 244 19.49 -16.62 30.74
CA ASN A 244 20.74 -17.32 31.04
C ASN A 244 20.68 -18.82 30.78
N SER A 245 19.49 -19.43 30.84
CA SER A 245 19.29 -20.86 30.52
C SER A 245 19.26 -21.15 29.01
N LEU A 246 19.17 -20.12 28.16
CA LEU A 246 19.15 -20.29 26.71
C LEU A 246 20.57 -20.39 26.13
N ASP A 247 20.71 -21.21 25.09
CA ASP A 247 21.92 -21.25 24.28
C ASP A 247 22.12 -19.93 23.51
N ASN A 248 23.36 -19.68 23.09
CA ASN A 248 23.74 -18.40 22.48
C ASN A 248 23.03 -18.18 21.13
N GLU A 249 22.78 -19.25 20.38
CA GLU A 249 22.06 -19.20 19.10
C GLU A 249 20.59 -18.77 19.30
N LYS A 250 19.90 -19.28 20.33
CA LYS A 250 18.53 -18.86 20.66
C LYS A 250 18.48 -17.42 21.15
N LEU A 251 19.49 -16.96 21.89
CA LEU A 251 19.59 -15.56 22.33
C LEU A 251 19.75 -14.61 21.13
N ILE A 252 20.62 -14.96 20.17
CA ILE A 252 20.81 -14.18 18.93
C ILE A 252 19.53 -14.18 18.10
N LEU A 253 18.85 -15.32 17.97
CA LEU A 253 17.60 -15.42 17.23
C LEU A 253 16.48 -14.58 17.86
N MET A 254 16.38 -14.59 19.20
CA MET A 254 15.45 -13.75 19.94
C MET A 254 15.77 -12.26 19.74
N ALA A 255 17.05 -11.87 19.83
CA ALA A 255 17.49 -10.50 19.63
C ALA A 255 17.21 -9.99 18.21
N ASN A 256 17.44 -10.81 17.19
CA ASN A 256 17.13 -10.49 15.80
C ASN A 256 15.62 -10.28 15.59
N LYS A 257 14.78 -11.11 16.21
CA LYS A 257 13.31 -10.94 16.17
C LYS A 257 12.82 -9.69 16.91
N LEU A 258 13.56 -9.25 17.92
CA LEU A 258 13.30 -8.00 18.64
C LEU A 258 13.92 -6.76 17.94
N ASN A 259 14.46 -6.92 16.73
CA ASN A 259 15.15 -5.87 15.96
C ASN A 259 16.35 -5.24 16.70
N ILE A 260 17.07 -6.03 17.51
CA ILE A 260 18.35 -5.61 18.07
C ILE A 260 19.43 -5.73 16.99
N PHE A 261 19.83 -4.59 16.41
CA PHE A 261 20.87 -4.54 15.38
C PHE A 261 22.24 -5.00 15.91
N GLY A 262 22.93 -5.85 15.13
CA GLY A 262 24.26 -6.37 15.47
C GLY A 262 24.25 -7.45 16.55
N ALA A 263 23.16 -8.21 16.70
CA ALA A 263 23.02 -9.24 17.73
C ALA A 263 24.13 -10.31 17.71
N GLU A 264 24.67 -10.62 16.53
CA GLU A 264 25.74 -11.59 16.32
C GLU A 264 27.10 -11.11 16.85
N ASP A 265 27.31 -9.79 16.91
CA ASP A 265 28.55 -9.15 17.36
C ASP A 265 28.53 -8.72 18.83
N LEU A 266 27.39 -8.92 19.51
CA LEU A 266 27.20 -8.50 20.90
C LEU A 266 27.63 -9.61 21.87
N PRO A 267 28.37 -9.28 22.95
CA PRO A 267 28.67 -10.24 24.00
C PRO A 267 27.37 -10.62 24.72
N ARG A 268 27.25 -11.92 25.07
CA ARG A 268 26.04 -12.55 25.62
C ARG A 268 25.34 -11.73 26.71
N GLU A 269 26.08 -11.21 27.68
CA GLU A 269 25.53 -10.39 28.76
C GLU A 269 24.85 -9.10 28.26
N LYS A 270 25.47 -8.41 27.28
CA LYS A 270 24.87 -7.20 26.67
C LYS A 270 23.64 -7.53 25.83
N LEU A 271 23.60 -8.73 25.25
CA LEU A 271 22.45 -9.21 24.50
C LEU A 271 21.27 -9.48 25.43
N ILE A 272 21.53 -10.17 26.56
CA ILE A 272 20.55 -10.43 27.61
C ILE A 272 20.01 -9.13 28.20
N ASP A 273 20.88 -8.19 28.57
CA ASP A 273 20.45 -6.90 29.14
C ASP A 273 19.57 -6.08 28.16
N LYS A 274 19.88 -6.10 26.85
CA LYS A 274 19.04 -5.43 25.84
C LYS A 274 17.68 -6.10 25.64
N ILE A 275 17.65 -7.43 25.69
CA ILE A 275 16.40 -8.20 25.61
C ILE A 275 15.52 -7.87 26.82
N ILE A 276 16.08 -7.88 28.03
CA ILE A 276 15.38 -7.53 29.27
C ILE A 276 14.82 -6.11 29.18
N LEU A 277 15.63 -5.13 28.77
CA LEU A 277 15.21 -3.73 28.66
C LEU A 277 13.98 -3.55 27.75
N ILE A 278 13.93 -4.26 26.62
CA ILE A 278 12.79 -4.21 25.70
C ILE A 278 11.53 -4.79 26.36
N PHE A 279 11.67 -5.89 27.10
CA PHE A 279 10.54 -6.51 27.80
C PHE A 279 10.02 -5.65 28.95
N GLU A 280 10.90 -5.10 29.79
CA GLU A 280 10.52 -4.20 30.89
C GLU A 280 9.85 -2.92 30.37
N THR A 281 10.39 -2.34 29.29
CA THR A 281 9.80 -1.14 28.66
C THR A 281 8.39 -1.43 28.12
N ASN A 282 8.17 -2.62 27.56
CA ASN A 282 6.86 -3.02 27.05
C ASN A 282 5.85 -3.31 28.18
N GLU A 283 6.30 -3.84 29.32
CA GLU A 283 5.46 -4.02 30.50
C GLU A 283 5.07 -2.68 31.16
N GLN A 284 6.02 -1.75 31.29
CA GLN A 284 5.74 -0.41 31.82
C GLN A 284 4.76 0.38 30.94
N ASN A 285 4.86 0.26 29.61
CA ASN A 285 3.93 0.88 28.68
C ASN A 285 2.51 0.26 28.74
N LYS A 286 2.37 -1.03 29.05
CA LYS A 286 1.07 -1.66 29.29
C LYS A 286 0.42 -1.18 30.60
N ASN A 287 1.19 -1.10 31.69
CA ASN A 287 0.68 -0.66 32.99
C ASN A 287 0.31 0.84 33.03
N SER A 288 1.04 1.68 32.29
CA SER A 288 0.75 3.11 32.18
C SER A 288 -0.57 3.39 31.44
N ASN A 289 -0.93 2.56 30.46
CA ASN A 289 -2.21 2.69 29.74
C ASN A 289 -3.41 2.17 30.55
N LEU A 290 -3.22 1.18 31.42
CA LEU A 290 -4.27 0.66 32.32
C LEU A 290 -4.64 1.66 33.42
N ASN A 291 -3.66 2.34 34.03
CA ASN A 291 -3.93 3.36 35.05
C ASN A 291 -4.65 4.60 34.49
N LYS A 292 -4.36 4.99 33.24
CA LYS A 292 -5.02 6.12 32.57
C LYS A 292 -6.49 5.82 32.25
N LYS A 293 -6.81 4.56 31.90
CA LYS A 293 -8.18 4.12 31.62
C LYS A 293 -9.03 4.07 32.91
N ASN A 294 -8.47 3.58 34.01
CA ASN A 294 -9.16 3.54 35.31
C ASN A 294 -9.41 4.92 35.93
N SER A 295 -8.55 5.92 35.68
CA SER A 295 -8.79 7.30 36.14
C SER A 295 -9.91 8.02 35.37
N ILE A 296 -10.14 7.65 34.11
CA ILE A 296 -11.21 8.22 33.28
C ILE A 296 -12.57 7.63 33.69
N GLU A 297 -12.63 6.32 33.94
CA GLU A 297 -13.86 5.64 34.39
C GLU A 297 -14.32 6.11 35.78
N LYS A 298 -13.39 6.42 36.70
CA LYS A 298 -13.73 6.93 38.03
C LYS A 298 -14.25 8.37 38.04
N ASN A 299 -13.81 9.21 37.08
CA ASN A 299 -14.35 10.57 36.93
C ASN A 299 -15.72 10.55 36.25
N LEU A 300 -15.96 9.66 35.29
CA LEU A 300 -17.26 9.55 34.61
C LEU A 300 -18.39 9.13 35.55
N ASN A 301 -18.12 8.21 36.49
CA ASN A 301 -19.12 7.76 37.47
C ASN A 301 -19.44 8.82 38.53
N LYS A 302 -18.48 9.69 38.89
CA LYS A 302 -18.71 10.80 39.82
C LYS A 302 -19.58 11.91 39.22
N ASP A 303 -19.47 12.14 37.92
CA ASP A 303 -20.28 13.13 37.22
C ASP A 303 -21.73 12.62 36.98
N LEU A 304 -21.92 11.31 36.85
CA LEU A 304 -23.24 10.67 36.74
C LEU A 304 -24.00 10.66 38.07
N GLU A 305 -23.31 10.45 39.21
CA GLU A 305 -23.94 10.50 40.55
C GLU A 305 -24.43 11.92 40.91
N ASN A 306 -23.70 12.97 40.49
CA ASN A 306 -24.10 14.37 40.75
C ASN A 306 -25.27 14.87 39.87
N LEU A 307 -25.52 14.22 38.73
CA LEU A 307 -26.62 14.55 37.81
C LEU A 307 -27.97 13.95 38.24
N ASP A 308 -27.95 12.87 39.03
CA ASP A 308 -29.16 12.22 39.54
C ASP A 308 -29.65 12.85 40.85
N SER A 309 -28.74 13.42 41.66
CA SER A 309 -29.10 14.14 42.89
C SER A 309 -29.69 15.54 42.66
N SER A 310 -29.56 16.14 41.47
CA SER A 310 -30.08 17.48 41.17
C SER A 310 -31.49 17.50 40.56
N LYS A 311 -32.14 16.33 40.42
CA LYS A 311 -33.51 16.20 39.86
C LYS A 311 -34.58 15.87 40.89
N LEU A 312 -34.23 15.89 42.18
CA LEU A 312 -35.16 15.59 43.28
C LEU A 312 -35.58 16.84 44.08
N ASP A 313 -35.08 18.03 43.74
CA ASP A 313 -35.40 19.30 44.42
C ASP A 313 -35.98 20.35 43.45
N ASP A 314 -36.96 19.98 42.62
CA ASP A 314 -37.89 20.91 41.96
C ASP A 314 -39.31 20.30 41.92
#